data_AF-A0A1Q9P280-F1
#
_entry.id   AF-A0A1Q9P280-F1
#
_cell.length_a   1.000
_cell.length_b   1.000
_cell.length_c   1.000
_cell.angle_alpha   90.00
_cell.angle_beta   90.00
_cell.angle_gamma   90.00
#
_symmetry.space_group_name_H-M   'P 1'
#
loop_
_entity.id
_entity.type
_entity.pdbx_description
1 polymer ?
#
loop_
_entity_poly.entity_id
_entity_poly.type
_entity_poly.pdbx_seq_one_letter_code
_entity_poly.pdbx_strand_id
1 'polypeptide(L)'
;MPLRFLTRLTKGAGHYHIFYIPKYVKDFYGLKSGSYMGGVTQKNGLSANYRIDLSTYRDTLRGRVLESAGFSKSIVEVWMYPDTWKPQVTMDSTKMSILSGKQCEKKYVPVASID
;
A
#
# COMPACT_ATOMS: atom_id res chain seq x y z
N MET A 1 1.02 14.17 12.34
CA MET A 1 1.16 15.14 11.22
C MET A 1 1.64 14.38 9.99
N PRO A 2 1.02 14.53 8.81
CA PRO A 2 1.47 13.83 7.62
C PRO A 2 2.85 14.35 7.19
N LEU A 3 3.73 13.44 6.80
CA LEU A 3 4.94 13.78 6.07
C LEU A 3 4.53 14.14 4.64
N ARG A 4 5.17 15.16 4.06
CA ARG A 4 4.93 15.64 2.69
C ARG A 4 6.25 15.79 1.96
N PHE A 5 6.29 15.37 0.70
CA PHE A 5 7.45 15.58 -0.15
C PHE A 5 7.05 15.61 -1.62
N LEU A 6 7.82 16.36 -2.40
CA LEU A 6 7.70 16.40 -3.85
C LEU A 6 8.57 15.30 -4.46
N THR A 7 8.02 14.62 -5.45
CA THR A 7 8.76 13.59 -6.18
C THR A 7 8.34 13.57 -7.65
N ARG A 8 9.25 13.12 -8.50
CA ARG A 8 9.01 13.01 -9.94
C ARG A 8 8.47 11.61 -10.24
N LEU A 9 7.35 11.58 -10.95
CA LEU A 9 6.75 10.33 -11.42
C LEU A 9 7.58 9.70 -12.53
N THR A 10 7.72 8.39 -12.48
CA THR A 10 8.32 7.54 -13.50
C THR A 10 7.25 6.61 -14.05
N LYS A 11 7.26 6.36 -15.35
CA LYS A 11 6.35 5.40 -15.98
C LYS A 11 6.53 4.02 -15.34
N GLY A 12 5.45 3.46 -14.78
CA GLY A 12 5.41 2.11 -14.24
C GLY A 12 4.94 1.08 -15.27
N ALA A 13 4.63 -0.12 -14.78
CA ALA A 13 3.96 -1.16 -15.55
C ALA A 13 2.44 -1.12 -15.30
N GLY A 14 1.65 -1.36 -16.34
CA GLY A 14 0.18 -1.29 -16.27
C GLY A 14 -0.32 0.12 -15.96
N HIS A 15 -1.44 0.21 -15.24
CA HIS A 15 -2.15 1.46 -14.90
C HIS A 15 -1.59 2.20 -13.69
N TYR A 16 -0.26 2.22 -13.53
CA TYR A 16 0.40 2.84 -12.38
C TYR A 16 1.62 3.66 -12.77
N HIS A 17 1.87 4.70 -11.97
CA HIS A 17 3.13 5.43 -11.95
C HIS A 17 3.93 5.07 -10.71
N ILE A 18 5.25 5.23 -10.82
CA ILE A 18 6.21 4.93 -9.78
C ILE A 18 6.81 6.23 -9.28
N PHE A 19 7.05 6.32 -7.98
CA PHE A 19 7.87 7.37 -7.41
C PHE A 19 8.95 6.78 -6.51
N TYR A 20 10.01 7.56 -6.32
CA TYR A 20 11.08 7.25 -5.38
C TYR A 20 11.03 8.22 -4.23
N ILE A 21 11.27 7.70 -3.03
CA ILE A 21 11.41 8.52 -1.83
C ILE A 21 12.83 9.09 -1.83
N PRO A 22 13.00 10.41 -1.66
CA PRO A 22 14.33 10.98 -1.50
C PRO A 22 15.02 10.40 -0.26
N LYS A 23 16.33 10.11 -0.34
CA LYS A 23 17.08 9.46 0.74
C LYS A 23 16.93 10.20 2.08
N TYR A 24 17.03 11.53 2.07
CA TYR A 24 16.85 12.35 3.27
C TYR A 24 15.45 12.20 3.90
N VAL A 25 14.39 12.00 3.11
CA VAL A 25 13.03 11.78 3.62
C VAL A 25 12.94 10.42 4.30
N LYS A 26 13.47 9.38 3.65
CA LYS A 26 13.51 8.02 4.21
C LYS A 26 14.24 8.01 5.56
N ASP A 27 15.42 8.62 5.61
CA ASP A 27 16.29 8.57 6.78
C ASP A 27 15.75 9.46 7.92
N PHE A 28 15.28 10.68 7.62
CA PHE A 28 14.73 11.59 8.62
C PHE A 28 13.45 11.06 9.29
N TYR A 29 12.54 10.47 8.51
CA TYR A 29 11.27 9.94 9.01
C TYR A 29 11.33 8.44 9.38
N GLY A 30 12.49 7.79 9.26
CA GLY A 30 12.66 6.37 9.57
C GLY A 30 11.72 5.45 8.77
N LEU A 31 11.49 5.78 7.49
CA LEU A 31 10.55 5.03 6.64
C LEU A 31 11.09 3.63 6.30
N LYS A 32 10.18 2.66 6.26
CA LYS A 32 10.46 1.24 6.01
C LYS A 32 9.66 0.76 4.81
N SER A 33 10.07 -0.35 4.21
CA SER A 33 9.19 -1.08 3.29
C SER A 33 7.95 -1.55 4.04
N GLY A 34 6.78 -1.48 3.40
CA GLY A 34 5.51 -1.65 4.09
C GLY A 34 4.41 -0.86 3.42
N SER A 35 3.27 -0.83 4.10
CA SER A 35 2.12 -0.03 3.72
C SER A 35 1.98 1.16 4.66
N TYR A 36 1.62 2.30 4.11
CA TYR A 36 1.26 3.50 4.84
C TYR A 36 -0.10 4.01 4.38
N MET A 37 -0.86 4.63 5.27
CA MET A 37 -1.95 5.51 4.84
C MET A 37 -1.35 6.80 4.30
N GLY A 38 -1.89 7.28 3.19
CA GLY A 38 -1.33 8.46 2.53
C GLY A 38 -2.16 8.87 1.33
N GLY A 39 -1.53 9.60 0.43
CA GLY A 39 -2.17 10.05 -0.78
C GLY A 39 -1.25 10.86 -1.66
N VAL A 40 -1.83 11.31 -2.77
CA VAL A 40 -1.17 12.19 -3.73
C VAL A 40 -2.10 13.35 -4.06
N THR A 41 -1.51 14.53 -4.21
CA THR A 41 -2.22 15.68 -4.76
C THR A 41 -2.25 15.53 -6.28
N GLN A 42 -3.46 15.37 -6.84
CA GLN A 42 -3.70 15.19 -8.27
C GLN A 42 -3.53 16.51 -9.03
N LYS A 43 -3.46 16.43 -10.36
CA LYS A 43 -3.30 17.59 -11.27
C LYS A 43 -4.40 18.67 -11.09
N ASN A 44 -5.61 18.28 -10.70
CA ASN A 44 -6.74 19.19 -10.47
C ASN A 44 -6.72 19.83 -9.06
N GLY A 45 -5.68 19.58 -8.26
CA GLY A 45 -5.55 20.08 -6.89
C GLY A 45 -6.29 19.23 -5.84
N LEU A 46 -7.03 18.19 -6.25
CA LEU A 46 -7.70 17.29 -5.31
C LEU A 46 -6.69 16.30 -4.71
N SER A 47 -6.85 16.02 -3.42
CA SER A 47 -6.07 14.99 -2.73
C SER A 47 -6.83 13.66 -2.75
N ALA A 48 -6.23 12.63 -3.32
CA ALA A 48 -6.76 11.27 -3.23
C ALA A 48 -6.09 10.55 -2.05
N ASN A 49 -6.89 10.05 -1.09
CA ASN A 49 -6.41 9.27 0.04
C ASN A 49 -6.49 7.77 -0.27
N TYR A 50 -5.39 7.05 -0.09
CA TYR A 50 -5.32 5.61 -0.31
C TYR A 50 -4.11 5.00 0.42
N ARG A 51 -4.04 3.67 0.37
CA ARG A 51 -2.92 2.89 0.90
C ARG A 51 -1.72 2.97 -0.06
N ILE A 52 -0.59 3.45 0.44
CA ILE A 52 0.67 3.54 -0.30
C ILE A 52 1.57 2.38 0.12
N ASP A 53 1.81 1.46 -0.82
CA ASP A 53 2.74 0.37 -0.63
C ASP A 53 4.15 0.77 -1.09
N LEU A 54 5.11 0.69 -0.16
CA LEU A 54 6.53 0.95 -0.36
C LEU A 54 7.30 -0.36 -0.42
N SER A 55 8.06 -0.50 -1.51
CA SER A 55 9.02 -1.60 -1.73
C SER A 55 10.45 -1.07 -1.66
N THR A 56 11.38 -1.88 -1.15
CA THR A 56 12.81 -1.55 -1.19
C THR A 56 13.31 -1.51 -2.63
N TYR A 57 14.06 -0.47 -2.98
CA TYR A 57 14.71 -0.34 -4.27
C TYR A 57 16.10 0.28 -4.10
N ARG A 58 17.15 -0.53 -4.30
CA ARG A 58 18.53 -0.14 -4.00
C ARG A 58 18.59 0.41 -2.57
N ASP A 59 19.17 1.60 -2.37
CA ASP A 59 19.30 2.24 -1.06
C ASP A 59 18.08 3.09 -0.66
N THR A 60 17.02 3.09 -1.47
CA THR A 60 15.81 3.87 -1.22
C THR A 60 14.53 3.03 -1.20
N LEU A 61 13.40 3.70 -1.04
CA LEU A 61 12.06 3.15 -1.13
C LEU A 61 11.39 3.63 -2.42
N ARG A 62 10.59 2.74 -2.98
CA ARG A 62 9.81 2.96 -4.19
C ARG A 62 8.35 2.69 -3.90
N GLY A 63 7.50 3.67 -4.19
CA GLY A 63 6.05 3.55 -4.09
C GLY A 63 5.36 3.56 -5.45
N ARG A 64 4.07 3.22 -5.45
CA ARG A 64 3.20 3.23 -6.63
C ARG A 64 2.03 4.19 -6.40
N VAL A 65 1.62 4.86 -7.46
CA VAL A 65 0.42 5.70 -7.50
C VAL A 65 -0.39 5.39 -8.76
N LEU A 66 -1.69 5.67 -8.73
CA LEU A 66 -2.55 5.54 -9.90
C LEU A 66 -2.13 6.52 -11.00
N GLU A 67 -2.37 6.18 -12.26
CA GLU A 67 -2.15 7.09 -13.41
C GLU A 67 -2.93 8.40 -13.29
N SER A 68 -4.06 8.42 -12.57
CA SER A 68 -4.82 9.65 -12.30
C SER A 68 -4.05 10.68 -11.47
N ALA A 69 -2.94 10.30 -10.83
CA ALA A 69 -2.08 11.22 -10.07
C ALA A 69 -1.39 12.26 -10.96
N GLY A 70 -1.09 11.93 -12.22
CA GLY A 70 -0.31 12.80 -13.11
C GLY A 70 0.20 12.04 -14.33
N PHE A 71 1.21 12.59 -14.99
CA PHE A 71 1.84 11.96 -16.15
C PHE A 71 3.26 11.54 -15.83
N SER A 72 3.85 10.66 -16.64
CA SER A 72 5.27 10.37 -16.55
C SER A 72 6.08 11.67 -16.59
N LYS A 73 7.09 11.78 -15.71
CA LYS A 73 7.94 12.95 -15.49
C LYS A 73 7.27 14.15 -14.81
N SER A 74 5.97 14.13 -14.49
CA SER A 74 5.37 15.21 -13.69
C SER A 74 5.87 15.18 -12.25
N ILE A 75 5.92 16.35 -11.62
CA ILE A 75 6.19 16.48 -10.19
C ILE A 75 4.85 16.42 -9.45
N VAL A 76 4.78 15.59 -8.41
CA VAL A 76 3.59 15.47 -7.56
C VAL A 76 3.99 15.57 -6.10
N GLU A 77 3.07 16.06 -5.28
CA GLU A 77 3.19 15.98 -3.82
C GLU A 77 2.61 14.66 -3.34
N VAL A 78 3.45 13.88 -2.66
CA VAL A 78 3.03 12.68 -1.95
C VAL A 78 3.00 13.01 -0.47
N TRP A 79 1.93 12.59 0.21
CA TRP A 79 1.81 12.69 1.65
C TRP A 79 1.52 11.33 2.27
N MET A 80 2.11 11.08 3.44
CA MET A 80 2.00 9.80 4.14
C MET A 80 1.94 10.02 5.64
N TYR A 81 1.30 9.11 6.36
CA TYR A 81 1.24 9.09 7.82
C TYR A 81 2.21 8.02 8.36
N PRO A 82 3.42 8.38 8.83
CA PRO A 82 4.43 7.40 9.23
C PRO A 82 3.98 6.43 10.33
N ASP A 83 3.12 6.91 11.23
CA ASP A 83 2.49 6.18 12.34
C ASP A 83 1.51 5.10 11.89
N THR A 84 1.05 5.16 10.64
CA THR A 84 0.11 4.15 10.07
C THR A 84 0.82 2.98 9.40
N TRP A 85 2.13 2.86 9.58
CA TRP A 85 2.93 1.79 8.99
C TRP A 85 2.40 0.40 9.35
N LYS A 86 2.24 -0.43 8.32
CA LYS A 86 1.98 -1.86 8.46
C LYS A 86 3.01 -2.64 7.65
N PRO A 87 3.53 -3.77 8.16
CA PRO A 87 4.42 -4.63 7.37
C PRO A 87 3.71 -5.11 6.09
N GLN A 88 4.46 -5.29 5.01
CA GLN A 88 3.90 -5.95 3.82
C GLN A 88 3.57 -7.40 4.20
N VAL A 89 2.35 -7.83 3.90
CA VAL A 89 1.95 -9.23 4.05
C VAL A 89 2.55 -9.97 2.87
N THR A 90 3.73 -10.55 3.06
CA THR A 90 4.23 -11.59 2.16
C THR A 90 3.41 -12.83 2.50
N MET A 91 2.39 -13.13 1.70
CA MET A 91 1.82 -14.48 1.72
C MET A 91 2.88 -15.40 1.12
N ASP A 92 3.72 -15.99 1.96
CA ASP A 92 4.55 -17.12 1.56
C ASP A 92 3.59 -18.23 1.12
N SER A 93 3.52 -18.46 -0.19
CA SER A 93 2.79 -19.58 -0.80
C SER A 93 3.31 -20.96 -0.37
N THR A 94 4.31 -21.02 0.52
CA THR A 94 5.03 -22.23 0.92
C THR A 94 4.73 -22.68 2.36
N LYS A 95 3.84 -22.01 3.10
CA LYS A 95 3.30 -22.52 4.38
C LYS A 95 1.77 -22.55 4.42
N MET A 96 1.16 -23.13 3.40
CA MET A 96 -0.11 -23.84 3.57
C MET A 96 0.22 -25.32 3.77
N SER A 97 0.93 -25.66 4.85
CA SER A 97 0.95 -27.03 5.35
C SER A 97 -0.42 -27.30 5.96
N ILE A 98 -1.29 -27.86 5.13
CA ILE A 98 -2.33 -28.82 5.46
C ILE A 98 -2.43 -29.09 6.97
N LEU A 99 -3.32 -28.35 7.64
CA LEU A 99 -4.09 -28.89 8.76
C LEU A 99 -5.45 -29.31 8.23
N SER A 100 -5.46 -30.20 7.21
CA SER A 100 -6.61 -31.09 7.00
C SER A 100 -6.48 -32.20 8.03
N GLY A 101 -7.07 -31.98 9.20
CA GLY A 101 -6.93 -32.92 10.30
C GLY A 101 -7.59 -32.43 11.57
N LYS A 102 -8.84 -31.98 11.46
CA LYS A 102 -9.90 -32.17 12.46
C LYS A 102 -11.20 -31.60 11.92
N GLN A 103 -12.02 -32.53 11.48
CA GLN A 103 -13.45 -32.42 11.26
C GLN A 103 -14.10 -31.73 12.48
N CYS A 104 -14.49 -30.46 12.34
CA CYS A 104 -15.47 -29.83 13.22
C CYS A 104 -16.78 -29.73 12.45
N GLU A 105 -17.56 -30.79 12.61
CA GLU A 105 -18.96 -30.93 12.23
C GLU A 105 -19.76 -29.73 12.80
N LYS A 106 -20.16 -28.77 11.96
CA LYS A 106 -21.21 -27.83 12.31
C LYS A 106 -22.54 -28.47 11.90
N LYS A 107 -23.17 -29.16 12.87
CA LYS A 107 -24.58 -29.58 12.78
C LYS A 107 -25.44 -28.34 12.54
N TYR A 108 -26.06 -28.28 11.37
CA TYR A 108 -27.16 -27.38 11.09
C TYR A 108 -28.45 -28.11 11.50
N VAL A 109 -29.06 -27.71 12.61
CA VAL A 109 -30.37 -28.21 13.04
C VAL A 109 -31.41 -27.23 12.50
N PRO A 110 -32.26 -27.61 11.52
CA PRO A 110 -33.39 -26.76 11.14
C PRO A 110 -34.43 -26.79 12.27
N VAL A 111 -34.71 -25.60 12.80
CA VAL A 111 -35.78 -25.34 13.78
C VAL A 111 -37.13 -25.52 13.08
N ALA A 112 -37.97 -26.36 13.65
CA ALA A 112 -39.34 -26.60 13.22
C ALA A 112 -40.15 -25.30 13.25
N SER A 113 -41.01 -25.10 12.26
CA SER A 113 -42.14 -24.18 12.34
C SER A 113 -43.41 -24.98 12.03
N ILE A 114 -44.14 -25.21 13.11
CA ILE A 114 -45.59 -25.45 13.25
C ILE A 114 -46.27 -24.20 12.64
N ASP A 115 -47.30 -24.20 11.79
CA ASP A 115 -48.55 -24.98 11.66
C ASP A 115 -48.89 -25.31 10.20
#